data_AF-A0A7V8F9M3-F1
#
_entry.id   AF-A0A7V8F9M3-F1
#
_cell.length_a   1.000
_cell.length_b   1.000
_cell.length_c   1.000
_cell.angle_alpha   90.00
_cell.angle_beta   90.00
_cell.angle_gamma   90.00
#
_symmetry.space_group_name_H-M   'P 1'
#
loop_
_entity.id
_entity.type
_entity.pdbx_description
1 polymer ?
#
loop_
_entity_poly.entity_id
_entity_poly.type
_entity_poly.pdbx_seq_one_letter_code
_entity_poly.pdbx_strand_id
1 'polypeptide(L)'
;MTIDATRAHESGLAALARALPGGLNALPACEPALERLEHRSLSAQIELLRRHRAIDDTWRDTVSIAGTIHVAPRHRWLLARWLVALEASGAIERQGDTWRDRPDHVFTVEGDLAADYAALGFPERLARLHQAMLDRLDALLRDEVSMSSLLFPDGRIIESLAAYQSNPFTAYVNAACGEGLRQCPAQGPRLRLLELGGGPGLTTAAVLDALQGRPVDYLFTDVSRLFIQAMGLPGVRHAVLDIDRDFDAQGAPTGSFDVVVAGNVLHNARDVDRTLRSIHAALVPGGWLVFSEAVADNRILLTSMQFLLSPGPGQTMAGSGDARAATGEIFLDEAGWSQRLAAAGFTSLATLPDHAAGTLRRGGQYLFLAQAAENHP
;
A
#
# COMPACT_ATOMS: atom_id res chain seq x y z
N MET A 1 25.54 14.63 -4.89
CA MET A 1 25.76 13.16 -4.84
C MET A 1 24.39 12.54 -4.97
N THR A 2 24.17 11.67 -5.95
CA THR A 2 22.85 11.10 -6.26
C THR A 2 22.78 9.67 -5.73
N ILE A 3 21.63 9.22 -5.22
CA ILE A 3 21.42 7.81 -4.88
C ILE A 3 21.63 6.96 -6.14
N ASP A 4 22.51 5.96 -6.06
CA ASP A 4 22.66 4.91 -7.06
C ASP A 4 21.47 3.94 -6.94
N ALA A 5 20.51 4.12 -7.84
CA ALA A 5 19.31 3.30 -7.92
C ALA A 5 19.60 1.85 -8.30
N THR A 6 20.69 1.57 -9.05
CA THR A 6 21.10 0.21 -9.39
C THR A 6 21.51 -0.53 -8.13
N ARG A 7 22.33 0.10 -7.28
CA ARG A 7 22.74 -0.50 -6.01
C ARG A 7 21.56 -0.74 -5.06
N ALA A 8 20.60 0.19 -5.02
CA ALA A 8 19.36 -0.01 -4.26
C ALA A 8 18.53 -1.18 -4.81
N HIS A 9 18.42 -1.28 -6.14
CA HIS A 9 17.75 -2.39 -6.81
C HIS A 9 18.40 -3.74 -6.49
N GLU A 10 19.74 -3.83 -6.56
CA GLU A 10 20.51 -5.03 -6.24
C GLU A 10 20.33 -5.47 -4.77
N SER A 11 20.31 -4.50 -3.83
CA SER A 11 20.01 -4.78 -2.42
C SER A 11 18.62 -5.39 -2.24
N GLY A 12 17.62 -4.81 -2.93
CA GLY A 12 16.26 -5.35 -2.98
C GLY A 12 16.23 -6.78 -3.52
N LEU A 13 16.86 -7.02 -4.68
CA LEU A 13 16.92 -8.36 -5.31
C LEU A 13 17.59 -9.38 -4.39
N ALA A 14 18.66 -8.99 -3.69
CA ALA A 14 19.34 -9.88 -2.74
C ALA A 14 18.43 -10.25 -1.55
N ALA A 15 17.63 -9.31 -1.04
CA ALA A 15 16.65 -9.58 0.01
C ALA A 15 15.51 -10.48 -0.48
N LEU A 16 14.98 -10.20 -1.67
CA LEU A 16 13.97 -11.04 -2.33
C LEU A 16 14.47 -12.48 -2.52
N ALA A 17 15.71 -12.66 -2.98
CA ALA A 17 16.32 -13.97 -3.19
C ALA A 17 16.40 -14.80 -1.90
N ARG A 18 16.58 -14.15 -0.74
CA ARG A 18 16.58 -14.81 0.58
C ARG A 18 15.18 -15.11 1.09
N ALA A 19 14.22 -14.24 0.79
CA ALA A 19 12.85 -14.34 1.31
C ALA A 19 11.95 -15.27 0.48
N LEU A 20 12.16 -15.35 -0.83
CA LEU A 20 11.35 -16.17 -1.73
C LEU A 20 11.87 -17.62 -1.75
N PRO A 21 11.02 -18.64 -1.47
CA PRO A 21 11.40 -20.04 -1.63
C PRO A 21 11.86 -20.33 -3.06
N GLY A 22 13.09 -20.85 -3.22
CA GLY A 22 13.70 -21.07 -4.54
C GLY A 22 14.40 -19.85 -5.15
N GLY A 23 14.46 -18.72 -4.42
CA GLY A 23 15.15 -17.50 -4.83
C GLY A 23 14.57 -16.85 -6.08
N LEU A 24 15.34 -15.98 -6.75
CA LEU A 24 14.87 -15.24 -7.93
C LEU A 24 14.44 -16.15 -9.09
N ASN A 25 14.99 -17.37 -9.18
CA ASN A 25 14.61 -18.35 -10.20
C ASN A 25 13.15 -18.82 -10.05
N ALA A 26 12.54 -18.62 -8.88
CA ALA A 26 11.13 -18.94 -8.63
C ALA A 26 10.17 -17.81 -9.03
N LEU A 27 10.66 -16.62 -9.41
CA LEU A 27 9.80 -15.50 -9.79
C LEU A 27 8.82 -15.85 -10.93
N PRO A 28 9.21 -16.53 -12.03
CA PRO A 28 8.25 -16.91 -13.07
C PRO A 28 7.11 -17.79 -12.55
N ALA A 29 7.34 -18.60 -11.51
CA ALA A 29 6.29 -19.44 -10.91
C ALA A 29 5.31 -18.64 -10.04
N CYS A 30 5.64 -17.41 -9.64
CA CYS A 30 4.75 -16.52 -8.91
C CYS A 30 3.60 -16.02 -9.79
N GLU A 31 3.82 -15.87 -11.10
CA GLU A 31 2.85 -15.26 -12.01
C GLU A 31 1.55 -16.05 -12.15
N PRO A 32 1.57 -17.38 -12.41
CA PRO A 32 0.34 -18.18 -12.39
C PRO A 32 -0.34 -18.21 -11.01
N ALA A 33 0.43 -18.15 -9.91
CA ALA A 33 -0.12 -18.10 -8.56
C ALA A 33 -0.84 -16.77 -8.30
N LEU A 34 -0.25 -15.63 -8.68
CA LEU A 34 -0.89 -14.32 -8.63
C LEU A 34 -2.19 -14.31 -9.43
N GLU A 35 -2.17 -14.79 -10.68
CA GLU A 35 -3.36 -14.86 -11.53
C GLU A 35 -4.49 -15.67 -10.88
N ARG A 36 -4.19 -16.87 -10.35
CA ARG A 36 -5.20 -17.67 -9.63
C ARG A 36 -5.76 -16.97 -8.40
N LEU A 37 -4.93 -16.27 -7.63
CA LEU A 37 -5.39 -15.49 -6.47
C LEU A 37 -6.28 -14.31 -6.88
N GLU A 38 -5.93 -13.61 -7.97
CA GLU A 38 -6.77 -12.55 -8.53
C GLU A 38 -8.13 -13.11 -8.98
N HIS A 39 -8.11 -14.23 -9.72
CA HIS A 39 -9.32 -14.91 -10.19
C HIS A 39 -10.20 -15.39 -9.04
N ARG A 40 -9.64 -15.90 -7.94
CA ARG A 40 -10.42 -16.27 -6.75
C ARG A 40 -11.15 -15.08 -6.16
N SER A 41 -10.46 -13.95 -6.04
CA SER A 41 -11.07 -12.71 -5.53
C SER A 41 -12.18 -12.22 -6.45
N LEU A 42 -11.93 -12.13 -7.77
CA LEU A 42 -12.93 -11.69 -8.74
C LEU A 42 -14.13 -12.64 -8.84
N SER A 43 -13.89 -13.96 -8.80
CA SER A 43 -14.92 -15.01 -8.73
C SER A 43 -15.81 -14.82 -7.51
N ALA A 44 -15.23 -14.62 -6.32
CA ALA A 44 -16.00 -14.38 -5.10
C ALA A 44 -16.86 -13.10 -5.19
N GLN A 45 -16.33 -12.03 -5.79
CA GLN A 45 -17.07 -10.78 -6.01
C GLN A 45 -18.28 -11.01 -6.93
N ILE A 46 -18.07 -11.56 -8.13
CA ILE A 46 -19.15 -11.73 -9.11
C ILE A 46 -20.20 -12.75 -8.64
N GLU A 47 -19.79 -13.83 -7.98
CA GLU A 47 -20.70 -14.82 -7.42
C GLU A 47 -21.59 -14.24 -6.32
N LEU A 48 -21.04 -13.36 -5.48
CA LEU A 48 -21.82 -12.64 -4.48
C LEU A 48 -22.87 -11.74 -5.14
N LEU A 49 -22.49 -10.97 -6.16
CA LEU A 49 -23.42 -10.10 -6.89
C LEU A 49 -24.54 -10.92 -7.57
N ARG A 50 -24.19 -12.02 -8.24
CA ARG A 50 -25.14 -12.93 -8.91
C ARG A 50 -26.07 -13.62 -7.91
N ARG A 51 -25.54 -14.13 -6.79
CA ARG A 51 -26.32 -14.82 -5.73
C ARG A 51 -27.44 -13.94 -5.19
N HIS A 52 -27.17 -12.66 -5.01
CA HIS A 52 -28.15 -11.68 -4.51
C HIS A 52 -28.96 -11.00 -5.62
N ARG A 53 -28.77 -11.39 -6.89
CA ARG A 53 -29.39 -10.75 -8.07
C ARG A 53 -29.17 -9.23 -8.12
N ALA A 54 -28.01 -8.79 -7.64
CA ALA A 54 -27.61 -7.39 -7.69
C ALA A 54 -27.13 -7.00 -9.08
N ILE A 55 -26.70 -7.98 -9.88
CA ILE A 55 -26.41 -7.84 -11.29
C ILE A 55 -27.04 -9.01 -12.06
N ASP A 56 -27.48 -8.74 -13.28
CA ASP A 56 -28.12 -9.66 -14.22
C ASP A 56 -28.01 -9.10 -15.66
N ASP A 57 -28.91 -9.49 -16.56
CA ASP A 57 -28.98 -9.01 -17.94
C ASP A 57 -29.51 -7.58 -18.09
N THR A 58 -29.86 -6.91 -16.98
CA THR A 58 -30.31 -5.52 -16.96
C THR A 58 -29.21 -4.56 -16.52
N TRP A 59 -29.25 -3.33 -17.06
CA TRP A 59 -28.32 -2.27 -16.70
C TRP A 59 -28.71 -1.67 -15.33
N ARG A 60 -27.80 -1.71 -14.36
CA ARG A 60 -28.02 -1.21 -13.00
C ARG A 60 -26.92 -0.25 -12.59
N ASP A 61 -27.29 0.87 -11.97
CA ASP A 61 -26.30 1.78 -11.40
C ASP A 61 -25.69 1.22 -10.10
N THR A 62 -24.52 1.76 -9.73
CA THR A 62 -23.78 1.33 -8.53
C THR A 62 -24.61 1.47 -7.25
N VAL A 63 -25.49 2.48 -7.16
CA VAL A 63 -26.33 2.72 -5.98
C VAL A 63 -27.37 1.62 -5.80
N SER A 64 -28.00 1.19 -6.89
CA SER A 64 -28.99 0.11 -6.92
C SER A 64 -28.36 -1.24 -6.61
N ILE A 65 -27.16 -1.50 -7.15
CA ILE A 65 -26.36 -2.70 -6.82
C ILE A 65 -26.06 -2.72 -5.32
N ALA A 66 -25.55 -1.59 -4.78
CA ALA A 66 -25.22 -1.44 -3.38
C ALA A 66 -26.44 -1.66 -2.47
N GLY A 67 -27.61 -1.12 -2.85
CA GLY A 67 -28.86 -1.31 -2.14
C GLY A 67 -29.33 -2.76 -2.12
N THR A 68 -29.19 -3.48 -3.24
CA THR A 68 -29.65 -4.87 -3.37
C THR A 68 -28.89 -5.82 -2.43
N ILE A 69 -27.56 -5.66 -2.31
CA ILE A 69 -26.75 -6.47 -1.39
C ILE A 69 -26.57 -5.84 0.00
N HIS A 70 -27.19 -4.69 0.25
CA HIS A 70 -27.12 -3.93 1.51
C HIS A 70 -25.70 -3.50 1.91
N VAL A 71 -24.87 -3.02 0.97
CA VAL A 71 -23.51 -2.55 1.28
C VAL A 71 -23.55 -1.42 2.31
N ALA A 72 -22.79 -1.57 3.39
CA ALA A 72 -22.64 -0.55 4.40
C ALA A 72 -22.08 0.75 3.79
N PRO A 73 -22.55 1.94 4.20
CA PRO A 73 -22.12 3.21 3.59
C PRO A 73 -20.61 3.38 3.48
N ARG A 74 -19.85 2.94 4.50
CA ARG A 74 -18.39 3.02 4.53
C ARG A 74 -17.66 2.09 3.55
N HIS A 75 -18.35 1.07 3.02
CA HIS A 75 -17.81 0.09 2.07
C HIS A 75 -18.27 0.34 0.62
N ARG A 76 -19.07 1.37 0.34
CA ARG A 76 -19.58 1.65 -1.01
C ARG A 76 -18.47 1.95 -2.03
N TRP A 77 -17.39 2.61 -1.59
CA TRP A 77 -16.22 2.84 -2.44
C TRP A 77 -15.60 1.52 -2.91
N LEU A 78 -15.52 0.53 -2.01
CA LEU A 78 -14.93 -0.77 -2.31
C LEU A 78 -15.78 -1.53 -3.33
N LEU A 79 -17.11 -1.49 -3.21
CA LEU A 79 -18.00 -2.02 -4.25
C LEU A 79 -17.76 -1.31 -5.60
N ALA A 80 -17.60 0.01 -5.63
CA ALA A 80 -17.30 0.71 -6.87
C ALA A 80 -15.98 0.23 -7.50
N ARG A 81 -14.95 -0.03 -6.68
CA ARG A 81 -13.68 -0.62 -7.13
C ARG A 81 -13.83 -2.07 -7.62
N TRP A 82 -14.70 -2.86 -7.00
CA TRP A 82 -15.02 -4.22 -7.49
C TRP A 82 -15.63 -4.17 -8.89
N LEU A 83 -16.59 -3.27 -9.13
CA LEU A 83 -17.22 -3.15 -10.45
C LEU A 83 -16.20 -2.76 -11.53
N VAL A 84 -15.29 -1.83 -11.23
CA VAL A 84 -14.17 -1.49 -12.15
C VAL A 84 -13.26 -2.70 -12.39
N ALA A 85 -12.92 -3.48 -11.36
CA ALA A 85 -12.07 -4.65 -11.50
C ALA A 85 -12.73 -5.78 -12.31
N LEU A 86 -14.04 -6.00 -12.11
CA LEU A 86 -14.85 -6.97 -12.85
C LEU A 86 -15.08 -6.56 -14.31
N GLU A 87 -15.22 -5.26 -14.59
CA GLU A 87 -15.28 -4.74 -15.96
C GLU A 87 -13.93 -4.97 -16.67
N ALA A 88 -12.82 -4.63 -16.01
CA ALA A 88 -11.48 -4.81 -16.55
C ALA A 88 -11.13 -6.29 -16.81
N SER A 89 -11.78 -7.23 -16.14
CA SER A 89 -11.63 -8.66 -16.41
C SER A 89 -12.62 -9.18 -17.48
N GLY A 90 -13.60 -8.37 -17.88
CA GLY A 90 -14.66 -8.75 -18.80
C GLY A 90 -15.78 -9.59 -18.19
N ALA A 91 -15.88 -9.65 -16.86
CA ALA A 91 -16.95 -10.36 -16.15
C ALA A 91 -18.27 -9.58 -16.16
N ILE A 92 -18.20 -8.26 -16.30
CA ILE A 92 -19.35 -7.37 -16.45
C ILE A 92 -19.07 -6.35 -17.56
N GLU A 93 -20.12 -5.67 -18.00
CA GLU A 93 -20.06 -4.56 -18.94
C GLU A 93 -20.42 -3.26 -18.27
N ARG A 94 -19.92 -2.15 -18.82
CA ARG A 94 -20.23 -0.80 -18.38
C ARG A 94 -20.80 0.03 -19.51
N GLN A 95 -21.84 0.81 -19.19
CA GLN A 95 -22.37 1.87 -20.05
C GLN A 95 -22.68 3.09 -19.17
N GLY A 96 -21.88 4.16 -19.32
CA GLY A 96 -21.94 5.30 -18.41
C GLY A 96 -21.64 4.86 -16.97
N ASP A 97 -22.58 5.07 -16.06
CA ASP A 97 -22.48 4.67 -14.64
C ASP A 97 -23.32 3.43 -14.30
N THR A 98 -23.70 2.67 -15.33
CA THR A 98 -24.49 1.43 -15.18
C THR A 98 -23.70 0.21 -15.61
N TRP A 99 -24.04 -0.93 -15.00
CA TRP A 99 -23.32 -2.20 -15.12
C TRP A 99 -24.28 -3.33 -15.46
N ARG A 100 -23.79 -4.32 -16.21
CA ARG A 100 -24.55 -5.51 -16.61
C ARG A 100 -23.68 -6.77 -16.56
N ASP A 101 -24.26 -7.91 -16.18
CA ASP A 101 -23.55 -9.18 -16.07
C ASP A 101 -23.16 -9.74 -17.45
N ARG A 102 -22.04 -10.46 -17.50
CA ARG A 102 -21.71 -11.39 -18.60
C ARG A 102 -21.74 -12.81 -18.06
N PRO A 103 -22.90 -13.50 -18.11
CA PRO A 103 -23.09 -14.79 -17.43
C PRO A 103 -22.16 -15.89 -17.93
N ASP A 104 -21.71 -15.80 -19.19
CA ASP A 104 -20.79 -16.75 -19.80
C ASP A 104 -19.33 -16.56 -19.36
N HIS A 105 -19.00 -15.45 -18.68
CA HIS A 105 -17.67 -15.23 -18.13
C HIS A 105 -17.49 -16.03 -16.84
N VAL A 106 -16.47 -16.89 -16.85
CA VAL A 106 -16.08 -17.74 -15.72
C VAL A 106 -14.59 -17.57 -15.46
N PHE A 107 -14.25 -17.35 -14.20
CA PHE A 107 -12.86 -17.32 -13.75
C PHE A 107 -12.36 -18.72 -13.46
N THR A 108 -11.14 -19.03 -13.90
CA THR A 108 -10.47 -20.28 -13.52
C THR A 108 -9.91 -20.12 -12.10
N VAL A 109 -10.51 -20.82 -11.14
CA VAL A 109 -10.12 -20.82 -9.72
C VAL A 109 -9.60 -22.17 -9.23
N GLU A 110 -9.30 -23.09 -10.16
CA GLU A 110 -8.72 -24.40 -9.85
C GLU A 110 -7.34 -24.24 -9.18
N GLY A 111 -7.03 -25.11 -8.22
CA GLY A 111 -5.77 -25.12 -7.48
C GLY A 111 -5.97 -24.95 -5.98
N ASP A 112 -4.89 -25.09 -5.21
CA ASP A 112 -4.90 -24.95 -3.76
C ASP A 112 -4.46 -23.53 -3.35
N LEU A 113 -5.32 -22.83 -2.60
CA LEU A 113 -5.05 -21.49 -2.09
C LEU A 113 -3.76 -21.47 -1.23
N ALA A 114 -3.51 -22.51 -0.44
CA ALA A 114 -2.29 -22.60 0.37
C ALA A 114 -1.05 -22.72 -0.52
N ALA A 115 -1.12 -23.51 -1.59
CA ALA A 115 -0.04 -23.64 -2.56
C ALA A 115 0.23 -22.33 -3.31
N ASP A 116 -0.84 -21.59 -3.68
CA ASP A 116 -0.72 -20.28 -4.33
C ASP A 116 -0.01 -19.25 -3.43
N TYR A 117 -0.37 -19.19 -2.15
CA TYR A 117 0.34 -18.34 -1.17
C TYR A 117 1.79 -18.79 -0.94
N ALA A 118 2.04 -20.11 -0.86
CA ALA A 118 3.37 -20.65 -0.65
C ALA A 118 4.31 -20.37 -1.84
N ALA A 119 3.80 -20.41 -3.07
CA ALA A 119 4.55 -20.05 -4.27
C ALA A 119 5.04 -18.59 -4.25
N LEU A 120 4.30 -17.72 -3.57
CA LEU A 120 4.65 -16.31 -3.36
C LEU A 120 5.47 -16.06 -2.08
N GLY A 121 5.87 -17.12 -1.37
CA GLY A 121 6.64 -17.05 -0.14
C GLY A 121 5.85 -16.58 1.09
N PHE A 122 4.51 -16.62 1.03
CA PHE A 122 3.68 -16.34 2.20
C PHE A 122 3.44 -17.61 3.04
N PRO A 123 3.32 -17.47 4.37
CA PRO A 123 2.98 -18.60 5.22
C PRO A 123 1.52 -19.04 5.04
N GLU A 124 1.26 -20.33 5.22
CA GLU A 124 -0.08 -20.95 5.08
C GLU A 124 -1.18 -20.26 5.90
N ARG A 125 -0.84 -19.67 7.05
CA ARG A 125 -1.78 -18.91 7.88
C ARG A 125 -2.46 -17.77 7.11
N LEU A 126 -1.79 -17.16 6.12
CA LEU A 126 -2.35 -16.07 5.32
C LEU A 126 -3.33 -16.59 4.27
N ALA A 127 -3.11 -17.80 3.73
CA ALA A 127 -4.10 -18.48 2.90
C ALA A 127 -5.38 -18.78 3.69
N ARG A 128 -5.24 -19.34 4.91
CA ARG A 128 -6.38 -19.60 5.81
C ARG A 128 -7.14 -18.33 6.17
N LEU A 129 -6.42 -17.25 6.45
CA LEU A 129 -7.00 -15.95 6.74
C LEU A 129 -7.76 -15.38 5.53
N HIS A 130 -7.19 -15.45 4.33
CA HIS A 130 -7.88 -15.02 3.11
C HIS A 130 -9.14 -15.86 2.86
N GLN A 131 -9.08 -17.19 3.00
CA GLN A 131 -10.26 -18.04 2.89
C GLN A 131 -11.36 -17.62 3.88
N ALA A 132 -11.00 -17.37 5.14
CA ALA A 132 -11.95 -16.92 6.15
C ALA A 132 -12.62 -15.58 5.80
N MET A 133 -11.89 -14.67 5.12
CA MET A 133 -12.46 -13.41 4.61
C MET A 133 -13.42 -13.65 3.45
N LEU A 134 -13.07 -14.53 2.50
CA LEU A 134 -13.95 -14.90 1.39
C LEU A 134 -15.26 -15.54 1.89
N ASP A 135 -15.18 -16.45 2.87
CA ASP A 135 -16.33 -17.11 3.51
C ASP A 135 -17.26 -16.13 4.26
N ARG A 136 -16.77 -14.93 4.55
CA ARG A 136 -17.48 -13.86 5.27
C ARG A 136 -17.65 -12.60 4.44
N LEU A 137 -17.38 -12.64 3.14
CA LEU A 137 -17.32 -11.47 2.27
C LEU A 137 -18.62 -10.66 2.27
N ASP A 138 -19.76 -11.36 2.32
CA ASP A 138 -21.10 -10.74 2.39
C ASP A 138 -21.31 -9.98 3.72
N ALA A 139 -20.97 -10.61 4.84
CA ALA A 139 -21.06 -9.98 6.16
C ALA A 139 -20.05 -8.83 6.34
N LEU A 140 -18.86 -8.93 5.72
CA LEU A 140 -17.87 -7.85 5.68
C LEU A 140 -18.39 -6.64 4.91
N LEU A 141 -18.99 -6.83 3.71
CA LEU A 141 -19.59 -5.74 2.93
C LEU A 141 -20.73 -5.04 3.66
N ARG A 142 -21.51 -5.79 4.45
CA ARG A 142 -22.59 -5.27 5.28
C ARG A 142 -22.12 -4.68 6.60
N ASP A 143 -20.81 -4.73 6.90
CA ASP A 143 -20.21 -4.32 8.18
C ASP A 143 -20.80 -5.07 9.39
N GLU A 144 -21.35 -6.27 9.17
CA GLU A 144 -21.86 -7.19 10.21
C GLU A 144 -20.70 -7.92 10.91
N VAL A 145 -19.57 -8.06 10.22
CA VAL A 145 -18.31 -8.55 10.76
C VAL A 145 -17.24 -7.50 10.51
N SER A 146 -16.46 -7.17 11.54
CA SER A 146 -15.33 -6.24 11.39
C SER A 146 -14.10 -6.95 10.82
N MET A 147 -13.47 -6.37 9.79
CA MET A 147 -12.19 -6.86 9.26
C MET A 147 -11.11 -6.96 10.35
N SER A 148 -11.08 -6.01 11.29
CA SER A 148 -10.17 -6.02 12.42
C SER A 148 -10.39 -7.24 13.33
N SER A 149 -11.63 -7.71 13.49
CA SER A 149 -11.92 -8.91 14.30
C SER A 149 -11.41 -10.20 13.68
N LEU A 150 -11.34 -10.27 12.34
CA LEU A 150 -10.79 -11.42 11.61
C LEU A 150 -9.26 -11.40 11.62
N LEU A 151 -8.65 -10.23 11.50
CA LEU A 151 -7.19 -10.06 11.49
C LEU A 151 -6.56 -10.16 12.88
N PHE A 152 -7.27 -9.73 13.90
CA PHE A 152 -6.76 -9.57 15.26
C PHE A 152 -7.61 -10.34 16.29
N PRO A 153 -7.85 -11.66 16.11
CA PRO A 153 -8.76 -12.41 16.96
C PRO A 153 -8.33 -12.40 18.45
N ASP A 154 -7.02 -12.36 18.70
CA ASP A 154 -6.44 -12.35 20.06
C ASP A 154 -6.05 -10.94 20.55
N GLY A 155 -6.47 -9.88 19.83
CA GLY A 155 -6.10 -8.49 20.15
C GLY A 155 -4.65 -8.11 19.88
N ARG A 156 -3.86 -9.01 19.28
CA ARG A 156 -2.44 -8.81 18.91
C ARG A 156 -2.28 -8.04 17.59
N ILE A 157 -2.74 -6.79 17.59
CA ILE A 157 -2.86 -5.96 16.39
C ILE A 157 -1.51 -5.78 15.69
N ILE A 158 -0.48 -5.42 16.44
CA ILE A 158 0.84 -5.08 15.88
C ILE A 158 1.47 -6.31 15.25
N GLU A 159 1.49 -7.44 15.95
CA GLU A 159 2.14 -8.65 15.44
C GLU A 159 1.40 -9.27 14.28
N SER A 160 0.06 -9.24 14.28
CA SER A 160 -0.75 -9.70 13.14
C SER A 160 -0.54 -8.82 11.91
N LEU A 161 -0.51 -7.49 12.08
CA LEU A 161 -0.30 -6.59 10.95
C LEU A 161 1.14 -6.71 10.42
N ALA A 162 2.14 -6.82 11.30
CA ALA A 162 3.52 -7.07 10.91
C ALA A 162 3.67 -8.42 10.19
N ALA A 163 3.03 -9.48 10.71
CA ALA A 163 3.02 -10.80 10.11
C ALA A 163 2.38 -10.84 8.72
N TYR A 164 1.39 -9.99 8.48
CA TYR A 164 0.75 -9.83 7.18
C TYR A 164 1.64 -9.05 6.19
N GLN A 165 2.23 -7.95 6.65
CA GLN A 165 3.10 -7.11 5.83
C GLN A 165 4.47 -7.73 5.56
N SER A 166 4.89 -8.74 6.35
CA SER A 166 6.15 -9.46 6.15
C SER A 166 6.02 -10.48 5.01
N ASN A 167 6.55 -10.12 3.84
CA ASN A 167 6.55 -10.96 2.65
C ASN A 167 7.75 -10.65 1.72
N PRO A 168 8.02 -11.48 0.70
CA PRO A 168 9.19 -11.28 -0.17
C PRO A 168 9.19 -9.94 -0.94
N PHE A 169 8.03 -9.43 -1.33
CA PHE A 169 7.89 -8.15 -2.05
C PHE A 169 8.19 -6.96 -1.12
N THR A 170 7.68 -6.99 0.11
CA THR A 170 8.01 -5.97 1.12
C THR A 170 9.47 -6.07 1.56
N ALA A 171 10.05 -7.28 1.63
CA ALA A 171 11.48 -7.47 1.90
C ALA A 171 12.36 -6.83 0.82
N TYR A 172 11.98 -6.97 -0.46
CA TYR A 172 12.62 -6.28 -1.57
C TYR A 172 12.60 -4.76 -1.37
N VAL A 173 11.41 -4.18 -1.17
CA VAL A 173 11.24 -2.73 -1.08
C VAL A 173 11.95 -2.13 0.14
N ASN A 174 11.86 -2.80 1.30
CA ASN A 174 12.52 -2.34 2.52
C ASN A 174 14.06 -2.39 2.43
N ALA A 175 14.63 -3.41 1.79
CA ALA A 175 16.08 -3.51 1.58
C ALA A 175 16.59 -2.46 0.57
N ALA A 176 15.82 -2.21 -0.50
CA ALA A 176 16.12 -1.15 -1.46
C ALA A 176 16.01 0.25 -0.81
N CYS A 177 15.01 0.46 0.05
CA CYS A 177 14.84 1.69 0.84
C CYS A 177 16.04 1.95 1.75
N GLY A 178 16.41 0.96 2.57
CA GLY A 178 17.57 1.07 3.47
C GLY A 178 18.87 1.37 2.72
N GLU A 179 19.10 0.74 1.58
CA GLU A 179 20.27 1.01 0.74
C GLU A 179 20.23 2.40 0.10
N GLY A 180 19.07 2.90 -0.31
CA GLY A 180 18.91 4.28 -0.79
C GLY A 180 19.27 5.29 0.30
N LEU A 181 18.75 5.10 1.51
CA LEU A 181 19.03 5.96 2.67
C LEU A 181 20.50 5.96 3.08
N ARG A 182 21.18 4.81 2.96
CA ARG A 182 22.62 4.70 3.25
C ARG A 182 23.45 5.63 2.36
N GLN A 183 22.94 5.97 1.17
CA GLN A 183 23.59 6.85 0.21
C GLN A 183 23.21 8.33 0.37
N CYS A 184 22.13 8.65 1.07
CA CYS A 184 21.73 10.05 1.31
C CYS A 184 22.82 10.80 2.09
N PRO A 185 23.21 12.01 1.69
CA PRO A 185 24.14 12.84 2.46
C PRO A 185 23.49 13.37 3.74
N ALA A 186 24.29 13.60 4.78
CA ALA A 186 23.86 14.37 5.95
C ALA A 186 24.44 15.78 5.85
N GLN A 187 23.65 16.82 6.13
CA GLN A 187 24.18 18.19 6.20
C GLN A 187 24.94 18.48 7.50
N GLY A 188 24.87 17.58 8.48
CA GLY A 188 25.52 17.72 9.79
C GLY A 188 26.18 16.41 10.27
N PRO A 189 26.54 16.33 11.57
CA PRO A 189 27.25 15.17 12.13
C PRO A 189 26.39 13.90 12.20
N ARG A 190 25.07 14.02 11.99
CA ARG A 190 24.09 12.92 11.98
C ARG A 190 23.15 13.10 10.81
N LEU A 191 22.70 11.99 10.23
CA LEU A 191 21.60 12.01 9.26
C LEU A 191 20.27 12.20 10.01
N ARG A 192 19.57 13.31 9.77
CA ARG A 192 18.27 13.62 10.38
C ARG A 192 17.17 13.01 9.53
N LEU A 193 16.43 12.07 10.10
CA LEU A 193 15.42 11.29 9.40
C LEU A 193 14.05 11.46 10.05
N LEU A 194 13.04 11.70 9.23
CA LEU A 194 11.63 11.65 9.62
C LEU A 194 10.97 10.46 8.93
N GLU A 195 10.46 9.50 9.68
CA GLU A 195 9.60 8.44 9.15
C GLU A 195 8.13 8.79 9.40
N LEU A 196 7.33 8.77 8.33
CA LEU A 196 5.89 8.98 8.34
C LEU A 196 5.17 7.63 8.31
N GLY A 197 4.19 7.45 9.21
CA GLY A 197 3.36 6.25 9.26
C GLY A 197 4.14 4.96 9.41
N GLY A 198 5.08 4.92 10.35
CA GLY A 198 5.98 3.77 10.50
C GLY A 198 5.27 2.48 10.95
N GLY A 199 4.02 2.55 11.40
CA GLY A 199 3.15 1.39 11.59
C GLY A 199 3.77 0.33 12.51
N PRO A 200 3.70 -0.96 12.14
CA PRO A 200 4.34 -2.03 12.90
C PRO A 200 5.88 -2.03 12.87
N GLY A 201 6.53 -1.10 12.15
CA GLY A 201 7.98 -0.91 12.19
C GLY A 201 8.80 -1.72 11.18
N LEU A 202 8.19 -2.29 10.12
CA LEU A 202 8.94 -3.09 9.14
C LEU A 202 9.95 -2.24 8.37
N THR A 203 9.54 -1.05 7.91
CA THR A 203 10.45 -0.11 7.23
C THR A 203 11.46 0.45 8.21
N THR A 204 11.03 0.86 9.41
CA THR A 204 11.91 1.29 10.50
C THR A 204 13.04 0.30 10.77
N ALA A 205 12.72 -0.99 10.95
CA ALA A 205 13.70 -2.03 11.24
C ALA A 205 14.72 -2.20 10.11
N ALA A 206 14.27 -2.22 8.85
CA ALA A 206 15.15 -2.37 7.70
C ALA A 206 16.06 -1.15 7.51
N VAL A 207 15.54 0.06 7.74
CA VAL A 207 16.32 1.29 7.68
C VAL A 207 17.39 1.32 8.76
N LEU A 208 17.02 1.01 10.01
CA LEU A 208 17.98 0.99 11.13
C LEU A 208 19.08 -0.05 10.93
N ASP A 209 18.75 -1.23 10.39
CA ASP A 209 19.72 -2.26 10.03
C ASP A 209 20.70 -1.76 8.95
N ALA A 210 20.18 -1.16 7.86
CA ALA A 210 21.01 -0.63 6.77
C ALA A 210 21.91 0.55 7.18
N LEU A 211 21.51 1.30 8.22
CA LEU A 211 22.25 2.45 8.75
C LEU A 211 23.14 2.11 9.96
N GLN A 212 23.33 0.83 10.29
CA GLN A 212 24.22 0.42 11.38
C GLN A 212 25.62 1.05 11.24
N GLY A 213 26.14 1.58 12.35
CA GLY A 213 27.44 2.28 12.38
C GLY A 213 27.40 3.71 11.85
N ARG A 214 26.28 4.18 11.29
CA ARG A 214 26.10 5.57 10.88
C ARG A 214 25.40 6.39 11.98
N PRO A 215 25.91 7.57 12.35
CA PRO A 215 25.20 8.46 13.26
C PRO A 215 23.89 8.96 12.65
N VAL A 216 22.77 8.68 13.31
CA VAL A 216 21.42 9.08 12.89
C VAL A 216 20.69 9.84 13.99
N ASP A 217 19.85 10.79 13.61
CA ASP A 217 18.79 11.36 14.44
C ASP A 217 17.45 10.97 13.82
N TYR A 218 16.84 9.92 14.37
CA TYR A 218 15.65 9.28 13.80
C TYR A 218 14.40 9.73 14.55
N LEU A 219 13.44 10.32 13.84
CA LEU A 219 12.09 10.59 14.32
C LEU A 219 11.09 9.64 13.66
N PHE A 220 10.66 8.63 14.40
CA PHE A 220 9.55 7.75 14.05
C PHE A 220 8.22 8.45 14.31
N THR A 221 7.31 8.44 13.35
CA THR A 221 5.96 8.99 13.54
C THR A 221 4.88 8.09 13.01
N ASP A 222 3.71 8.17 13.66
CA ASP A 222 2.49 7.50 13.25
C ASP A 222 1.29 8.24 13.85
N VAL A 223 0.13 8.19 13.18
CA VAL A 223 -1.12 8.75 13.72
C VAL A 223 -1.64 7.91 14.91
N SER A 224 -1.30 6.63 14.93
CA SER A 224 -1.69 5.66 15.95
C SER A 224 -0.76 5.69 17.15
N ARG A 225 -1.31 6.06 18.31
CA ARG A 225 -0.59 5.99 19.59
C ARG A 225 -0.13 4.56 19.94
N LEU A 226 -0.84 3.54 19.45
CA LEU A 226 -0.48 2.13 19.66
C LEU A 226 0.89 1.83 19.06
N PHE A 227 1.15 2.25 17.82
CA PHE A 227 2.44 2.02 17.15
C PHE A 227 3.56 2.84 17.79
N ILE A 228 3.28 4.08 18.20
CA ILE A 228 4.23 4.92 18.93
C ILE A 228 4.69 4.24 20.24
N GLN A 229 3.76 3.70 21.00
CA GLN A 229 4.06 3.02 22.27
C GLN A 229 4.81 1.70 22.06
N ALA A 230 4.51 0.99 20.99
CA ALA A 230 5.12 -0.30 20.68
C ALA A 230 6.55 -0.21 20.11
N MET A 231 6.90 0.90 19.46
CA MET A 231 8.20 1.05 18.83
C MET A 231 9.35 0.85 19.83
N GLY A 232 9.34 1.57 20.96
CA GLY A 232 10.22 1.30 22.11
C GLY A 232 11.74 1.22 21.85
N LEU A 233 12.24 1.60 20.67
CA LEU A 233 13.63 1.41 20.26
C LEU A 233 14.56 2.46 20.89
N PRO A 234 15.63 2.07 21.59
CA PRO A 234 16.63 3.00 22.11
C PRO A 234 17.27 3.83 20.98
N GLY A 235 17.39 5.14 21.19
CA GLY A 235 18.01 6.05 20.21
C GLY A 235 17.08 6.50 19.07
N VAL A 236 15.82 6.05 19.06
CA VAL A 236 14.79 6.53 18.12
C VAL A 236 13.83 7.45 18.87
N ARG A 237 13.66 8.67 18.37
CA ARG A 237 12.62 9.60 18.86
C ARG A 237 11.29 9.22 18.24
N HIS A 238 10.21 9.54 18.92
CA HIS A 238 8.86 9.16 18.53
C HIS A 238 7.86 10.28 18.82
N ALA A 239 6.96 10.53 17.86
CA ALA A 239 5.91 11.53 17.98
C ALA A 239 4.65 11.10 17.22
N VAL A 240 3.47 11.48 17.73
CA VAL A 240 2.23 11.34 16.97
C VAL A 240 2.20 12.42 15.89
N LEU A 241 2.06 12.03 14.63
CA LEU A 241 1.95 12.95 13.51
C LEU A 241 0.89 12.44 12.53
N ASP A 242 -0.03 13.34 12.18
CA ASP A 242 -1.04 13.16 11.14
C ASP A 242 -0.56 13.87 9.86
N ILE A 243 -0.44 13.11 8.77
CA ILE A 243 0.09 13.60 7.48
C ILE A 243 -0.82 14.64 6.82
N ASP A 244 -2.10 14.71 7.20
CA ASP A 244 -3.05 15.70 6.67
C ASP A 244 -3.03 17.02 7.44
N ARG A 245 -2.18 17.13 8.48
CA ARG A 245 -2.06 18.31 9.34
C ARG A 245 -0.69 18.94 9.18
N ASP A 246 -0.55 20.15 9.73
CA ASP A 246 0.71 20.88 9.70
C ASP A 246 1.81 20.13 10.48
N PHE A 247 2.95 19.87 9.84
CA PHE A 247 4.06 19.09 10.43
C PHE A 247 4.79 19.90 11.51
N ASP A 248 4.91 21.21 11.32
CA ASP A 248 5.60 22.12 12.25
C ASP A 248 4.90 22.12 13.61
N ALA A 249 3.57 22.25 13.61
CA ALA A 249 2.74 22.18 14.80
C ALA A 249 2.75 20.80 15.50
N GLN A 250 3.29 19.75 14.84
CA GLN A 250 3.33 18.37 15.32
C GLN A 250 4.75 17.91 15.70
N GLY A 251 5.71 18.83 15.76
CA GLY A 251 7.09 18.52 16.18
C GLY A 251 8.00 18.02 15.07
N ALA A 252 7.65 18.29 13.80
CA ALA A 252 8.50 18.09 12.64
C ALA A 252 8.69 19.42 11.88
N PRO A 253 9.58 20.32 12.36
CA PRO A 253 9.70 21.67 11.84
C PRO A 253 10.27 21.74 10.42
N THR A 254 9.88 22.79 9.69
CA THR A 254 10.39 23.16 8.37
C THR A 254 11.93 23.13 8.32
N GLY A 255 12.49 22.60 7.23
CA GLY A 255 13.94 22.57 6.98
C GLY A 255 14.76 21.78 8.01
N SER A 256 14.15 20.82 8.70
CA SER A 256 14.82 20.12 9.82
C SER A 256 15.36 18.74 9.46
N PHE A 257 14.94 18.14 8.34
CA PHE A 257 15.29 16.76 8.00
C PHE A 257 16.10 16.66 6.72
N ASP A 258 17.11 15.80 6.71
CA ASP A 258 17.88 15.47 5.51
C ASP A 258 17.10 14.49 4.61
N VAL A 259 16.33 13.58 5.23
CA VAL A 259 15.53 12.57 4.55
C VAL A 259 14.17 12.40 5.23
N VAL A 260 13.11 12.29 4.43
CA VAL A 260 11.79 11.82 4.85
C VAL A 260 11.55 10.44 4.24
N VAL A 261 11.11 9.49 5.07
CA VAL A 261 10.71 8.14 4.66
C VAL A 261 9.24 7.90 4.91
N ALA A 262 8.58 7.20 3.99
CA ALA A 262 7.19 6.82 4.12
C ALA A 262 6.96 5.40 3.58
N GLY A 263 6.68 4.44 4.45
CA GLY A 263 6.47 3.04 4.09
C GLY A 263 4.99 2.73 3.88
N ASN A 264 4.50 2.84 2.64
CA ASN A 264 3.12 2.44 2.25
C ASN A 264 2.05 3.14 3.10
N VAL A 265 2.13 4.48 3.16
CA VAL A 265 1.27 5.34 3.99
C VAL A 265 0.68 6.54 3.23
N LEU A 266 1.38 7.11 2.25
CA LEU A 266 0.98 8.36 1.59
C LEU A 266 -0.35 8.22 0.83
N HIS A 267 -0.71 7.01 0.38
CA HIS A 267 -2.04 6.76 -0.17
C HIS A 267 -3.18 7.08 0.80
N ASN A 268 -2.94 7.07 2.12
CA ASN A 268 -3.94 7.40 3.14
C ASN A 268 -4.22 8.90 3.27
N ALA A 269 -3.41 9.75 2.66
CA ALA A 269 -3.63 11.20 2.70
C ALA A 269 -5.00 11.55 2.12
N ARG A 270 -5.71 12.49 2.75
CA ARG A 270 -6.91 13.10 2.17
C ARG A 270 -6.57 13.92 0.93
N ASP A 271 -5.44 14.60 0.96
CA ASP A 271 -4.89 15.39 -0.15
C ASP A 271 -3.39 15.09 -0.27
N VAL A 272 -3.03 14.29 -1.28
CA VAL A 272 -1.62 13.93 -1.55
C VAL A 272 -0.80 15.16 -1.93
N ASP A 273 -1.37 16.10 -2.68
CA ASP A 273 -0.64 17.28 -3.15
C ASP A 273 -0.23 18.16 -1.97
N ARG A 274 -1.14 18.36 -1.01
CA ARG A 274 -0.84 19.04 0.25
C ARG A 274 0.20 18.29 1.07
N THR A 275 0.05 16.98 1.22
CA THR A 275 0.97 16.16 2.00
C THR A 275 2.39 16.23 1.43
N LEU A 276 2.55 16.14 0.11
CA LEU A 276 3.86 16.27 -0.55
C LEU A 276 4.47 17.66 -0.36
N ARG A 277 3.68 18.74 -0.36
CA ARG A 277 4.18 20.09 -0.03
C ARG A 277 4.66 20.19 1.42
N SER A 278 3.95 19.58 2.38
CA SER A 278 4.37 19.52 3.78
C SER A 278 5.67 18.72 3.95
N ILE A 279 5.80 17.60 3.24
CA ILE A 279 7.04 16.82 3.20
C ILE A 279 8.19 17.66 2.62
N HIS A 280 7.96 18.36 1.50
CA HIS A 280 8.96 19.23 0.91
C HIS A 280 9.40 20.34 1.87
N ALA A 281 8.47 20.94 2.64
CA ALA A 281 8.80 21.97 3.61
C ALA A 281 9.63 21.43 4.79
N ALA A 282 9.34 20.22 5.27
CA ALA A 282 10.10 19.59 6.35
C ALA A 282 11.55 19.25 5.97
N LEU A 283 11.82 19.05 4.68
CA LEU A 283 13.14 18.76 4.14
C LEU A 283 14.02 20.02 4.05
N VAL A 284 15.32 19.83 4.29
CA VAL A 284 16.33 20.82 3.89
C VAL A 284 16.40 20.97 2.37
N PRO A 285 16.92 22.10 1.83
CA PRO A 285 17.22 22.21 0.41
C PRO A 285 18.10 21.05 -0.06
N GLY A 286 17.70 20.39 -1.15
CA GLY A 286 18.38 19.21 -1.68
C GLY A 286 18.17 17.91 -0.86
N GLY A 287 17.27 17.94 0.13
CA GLY A 287 16.86 16.78 0.93
C GLY A 287 16.07 15.74 0.13
N TRP A 288 15.84 14.58 0.73
CA TRP A 288 15.34 13.39 0.01
C TRP A 288 14.00 12.90 0.53
N LEU A 289 13.11 12.54 -0.38
CA LEU A 289 11.91 11.77 -0.09
C LEU A 289 12.09 10.35 -0.66
N VAL A 290 12.07 9.36 0.23
CA VAL A 290 12.17 7.94 -0.14
C VAL A 290 10.94 7.23 0.40
N PHE A 291 10.05 6.79 -0.49
CA PHE A 291 8.77 6.22 -0.06
C PHE A 291 8.38 5.01 -0.88
N SER A 292 7.66 4.09 -0.25
CA SER A 292 7.10 2.94 -0.95
C SER A 292 5.60 2.99 -1.02
N GLU A 293 5.02 2.56 -2.13
CA GLU A 293 3.57 2.55 -2.31
C GLU A 293 3.09 1.42 -3.21
N ALA A 294 1.83 1.03 -3.00
CA ALA A 294 1.07 0.37 -4.05
C ALA A 294 0.68 1.38 -5.14
N VAL A 295 0.75 0.96 -6.39
CA VAL A 295 0.50 1.83 -7.56
C VAL A 295 -0.80 1.51 -8.30
N ALA A 296 -1.59 0.57 -7.79
CA ALA A 296 -2.88 0.19 -8.33
C ALA A 296 -3.66 -0.61 -7.28
N ASP A 297 -4.96 -0.77 -7.51
CA ASP A 297 -5.74 -1.73 -6.74
C ASP A 297 -5.21 -3.14 -6.97
N ASN A 298 -4.78 -3.78 -5.89
CA ASN A 298 -4.48 -5.19 -5.94
C ASN A 298 -5.79 -5.99 -5.86
N ARG A 299 -6.12 -6.71 -6.93
CA ARG A 299 -7.36 -7.50 -7.04
C ARG A 299 -7.49 -8.57 -5.95
N ILE A 300 -6.37 -9.13 -5.49
CA ILE A 300 -6.34 -10.08 -4.36
C ILE A 300 -6.79 -9.39 -3.07
N LEU A 301 -6.47 -8.10 -2.91
CA LEU A 301 -6.75 -7.33 -1.69
C LEU A 301 -8.16 -6.71 -1.65
N LEU A 302 -8.84 -6.62 -2.80
CA LEU A 302 -10.21 -6.08 -2.90
C LEU A 302 -11.22 -6.85 -2.03
N THR A 303 -11.00 -8.14 -1.79
CA THR A 303 -11.85 -8.99 -0.94
C THR A 303 -11.29 -9.21 0.47
N SER A 304 -10.20 -8.52 0.81
CA SER A 304 -9.49 -8.67 2.08
C SER A 304 -9.02 -7.32 2.63
N MET A 305 -7.72 -7.00 2.58
CA MET A 305 -7.16 -5.89 3.35
C MET A 305 -7.70 -4.51 2.98
N GLN A 306 -8.25 -4.34 1.78
CA GLN A 306 -8.83 -3.05 1.40
C GLN A 306 -10.04 -2.67 2.28
N PHE A 307 -10.69 -3.62 2.95
CA PHE A 307 -11.71 -3.28 3.96
C PHE A 307 -11.17 -2.39 5.09
N LEU A 308 -9.87 -2.48 5.43
CA LEU A 308 -9.24 -1.61 6.45
C LEU A 308 -9.14 -0.15 6.02
N LEU A 309 -9.18 0.14 4.71
CA LEU A 309 -9.15 1.51 4.17
C LEU A 309 -10.52 2.20 4.25
N SER A 310 -11.57 1.45 4.61
CA SER A 310 -12.89 2.03 4.78
C SER A 310 -12.92 2.93 6.01
N PRO A 311 -13.39 4.18 5.89
CA PRO A 311 -13.30 5.16 6.97
C PRO A 311 -14.08 4.69 8.19
N GLY A 312 -13.53 4.94 9.37
CA GLY A 312 -14.26 4.79 10.63
C GLY A 312 -15.35 5.86 10.80
N PRO A 313 -16.20 5.73 11.81
CA PRO A 313 -17.21 6.75 12.13
C PRO A 313 -16.60 8.15 12.27
N GLY A 314 -17.11 9.11 11.51
CA GLY A 314 -16.64 10.50 11.52
C GLY A 314 -15.32 10.76 10.78
N GLN A 315 -14.72 9.73 10.17
CA GLN A 315 -13.54 9.88 9.31
C GLN A 315 -13.94 10.05 7.85
N THR A 316 -13.09 10.73 7.09
CA THR A 316 -13.24 10.90 5.64
C THR A 316 -12.38 9.89 4.90
N MET A 317 -12.80 9.51 3.69
CA MET A 317 -12.01 8.65 2.81
C MET A 317 -10.68 9.31 2.45
N ALA A 318 -9.62 8.51 2.31
CA ALA A 318 -8.40 8.96 1.67
C ALA A 318 -8.68 9.44 0.24
N GLY A 319 -7.93 10.43 -0.24
CA GLY A 319 -8.16 11.04 -1.56
C GLY A 319 -9.42 11.90 -1.69
N SER A 320 -10.21 12.07 -0.63
CA SER A 320 -11.42 12.93 -0.65
C SER A 320 -11.13 14.41 -0.88
N GLY A 321 -9.88 14.85 -0.65
CA GLY A 321 -9.42 16.21 -0.86
C GLY A 321 -8.63 16.42 -2.16
N ASP A 322 -8.45 15.39 -2.99
CA ASP A 322 -7.73 15.50 -4.27
C ASP A 322 -8.48 14.83 -5.44
N ALA A 323 -7.85 14.74 -6.60
CA ALA A 323 -8.46 14.24 -7.83
C ALA A 323 -9.01 12.80 -7.71
N ARG A 324 -8.54 12.00 -6.75
CA ARG A 324 -9.03 10.64 -6.49
C ARG A 324 -10.50 10.60 -6.07
N ALA A 325 -11.02 11.69 -5.50
CA ALA A 325 -12.43 11.79 -5.13
C ALA A 325 -13.39 11.55 -6.32
N ALA A 326 -12.95 11.84 -7.56
CA ALA A 326 -13.74 11.65 -8.76
C ALA A 326 -13.84 10.18 -9.22
N THR A 327 -12.82 9.37 -8.93
CA THR A 327 -12.73 7.97 -9.39
C THR A 327 -12.95 6.94 -8.26
N GLY A 328 -12.89 7.40 -7.01
CA GLY A 328 -12.91 6.55 -5.81
C GLY A 328 -11.64 5.73 -5.64
N GLU A 329 -10.58 6.05 -6.38
CA GLU A 329 -9.28 5.38 -6.28
C GLU A 329 -8.57 5.75 -5.00
N ILE A 330 -7.87 4.80 -4.38
CA ILE A 330 -6.99 5.09 -3.25
C ILE A 330 -5.54 5.20 -3.72
N PHE A 331 -5.13 4.31 -4.61
CA PHE A 331 -3.75 4.24 -5.09
C PHE A 331 -3.59 5.04 -6.38
N LEU A 332 -2.52 5.83 -6.44
CA LEU A 332 -2.08 6.50 -7.67
C LEU A 332 -1.14 5.57 -8.43
N ASP A 333 -1.21 5.60 -9.76
CA ASP A 333 -0.21 4.92 -10.59
C ASP A 333 1.14 5.66 -10.58
N GLU A 334 2.16 5.07 -11.21
CA GLU A 334 3.51 5.64 -11.27
C GLU A 334 3.52 7.02 -11.93
N ALA A 335 2.69 7.23 -12.96
CA ALA A 335 2.55 8.51 -13.64
C ALA A 335 1.92 9.56 -12.72
N GLY A 336 0.87 9.18 -11.99
CA GLY A 336 0.18 10.01 -11.01
C GLY A 336 1.07 10.43 -9.85
N TRP A 337 1.94 9.53 -9.35
CA TRP A 337 2.97 9.88 -8.38
C TRP A 337 4.01 10.83 -8.97
N SER A 338 4.54 10.52 -10.16
CA SER A 338 5.56 11.34 -10.82
C SER A 338 5.08 12.77 -11.08
N GLN A 339 3.85 12.94 -11.54
CA GLN A 339 3.23 14.24 -11.77
C GLN A 339 3.14 15.07 -10.49
N ARG A 340 2.69 14.45 -9.38
CA ARG A 340 2.47 15.15 -8.11
C ARG A 340 3.78 15.47 -7.39
N LEU A 341 4.77 14.57 -7.47
CA LEU A 341 6.13 14.84 -7.01
C LEU A 341 6.69 16.09 -7.70
N ALA A 342 6.62 16.15 -9.03
CA ALA A 342 7.07 17.31 -9.80
C ALA A 342 6.33 18.60 -9.40
N ALA A 343 4.99 18.52 -9.27
CA ALA A 343 4.18 19.67 -8.85
C ALA A 343 4.50 20.15 -7.42
N ALA A 344 4.95 19.26 -6.54
CA ALA A 344 5.36 19.59 -5.17
C ALA A 344 6.81 20.05 -5.05
N GLY A 345 7.56 20.16 -6.16
CA GLY A 345 8.95 20.62 -6.17
C GLY A 345 10.00 19.52 -6.05
N PHE A 346 9.63 18.25 -6.26
CA PHE A 346 10.57 17.14 -6.27
C PHE A 346 11.04 16.79 -7.69
N THR A 347 12.30 16.42 -7.82
CA THR A 347 12.82 15.71 -8.97
C THR A 347 12.78 14.21 -8.69
N SER A 348 12.01 13.45 -9.48
CA SER A 348 12.00 11.99 -9.42
C SER A 348 13.29 11.43 -10.02
N LEU A 349 13.96 10.55 -9.27
CA LEU A 349 15.27 10.01 -9.65
C LEU A 349 15.18 8.56 -10.09
N ALA A 350 14.37 7.76 -9.41
CA ALA A 350 14.11 6.39 -9.80
C ALA A 350 12.82 5.86 -9.16
N THR A 351 12.24 4.88 -9.86
CA THR A 351 11.18 4.04 -9.35
C THR A 351 11.65 2.59 -9.44
N LEU A 352 11.62 1.88 -8.31
CA LEU A 352 12.00 0.47 -8.21
C LEU A 352 10.77 -0.38 -7.86
N PRO A 353 10.67 -1.64 -8.28
CA PRO A 353 11.58 -2.33 -9.20
C PRO A 353 11.68 -1.65 -10.55
N ASP A 354 12.84 -1.75 -11.21
CA ASP A 354 13.02 -1.16 -12.54
C ASP A 354 12.05 -1.75 -13.58
N HIS A 355 11.92 -1.11 -14.75
CA HIS A 355 10.97 -1.57 -15.78
C HIS A 355 11.27 -2.96 -16.34
N ALA A 356 12.48 -3.50 -16.14
CA ALA A 356 12.86 -4.83 -16.61
C ALA A 356 12.39 -5.95 -15.66
N ALA A 357 12.03 -5.63 -14.42
CA ALA A 357 11.63 -6.60 -13.38
C ALA A 357 10.14 -6.99 -13.44
N GLY A 358 9.67 -7.50 -14.58
CA GLY A 358 8.24 -7.74 -14.89
C GLY A 358 7.40 -8.42 -13.80
N THR A 359 7.77 -9.62 -13.35
CA THR A 359 6.99 -10.33 -12.30
C THR A 359 7.04 -9.64 -10.94
N LEU A 360 8.16 -8.98 -10.62
CA LEU A 360 8.29 -8.25 -9.35
C LEU A 360 7.38 -7.02 -9.33
N ARG A 361 7.25 -6.34 -10.47
CA ARG A 361 6.32 -5.23 -10.69
C ARG A 361 4.85 -5.65 -10.56
N ARG A 362 4.50 -6.88 -10.96
CA ARG A 362 3.16 -7.46 -10.70
C ARG A 362 2.85 -7.66 -9.22
N GLY A 363 3.88 -7.76 -8.37
CA GLY A 363 3.72 -7.75 -6.91
C GLY A 363 3.10 -6.45 -6.36
N GLY A 364 3.10 -5.38 -7.15
CA GLY A 364 2.31 -4.17 -6.86
C GLY A 364 2.87 -3.31 -5.73
N GLN A 365 4.17 -3.41 -5.42
CA GLN A 365 4.84 -2.60 -4.41
C GLN A 365 6.07 -1.94 -5.03
N TYR A 366 6.12 -0.61 -4.93
CA TYR A 366 7.10 0.22 -5.61
C TYR A 366 7.82 1.10 -4.60
N LEU A 367 9.09 1.39 -4.84
CA LEU A 367 9.90 2.36 -4.10
C LEU A 367 10.19 3.54 -5.03
N PHE A 368 9.90 4.74 -4.56
CA PHE A 368 10.16 5.99 -5.23
C PHE A 368 11.30 6.71 -4.53
N LEU A 369 12.27 7.16 -5.32
CA LEU A 369 13.40 7.97 -4.88
C LEU A 369 13.26 9.35 -5.50
N ALA A 370 13.08 10.37 -4.66
CA ALA A 370 12.89 11.74 -5.10
C ALA A 370 13.74 12.72 -4.29
N GLN A 371 14.20 13.78 -4.92
CA GLN A 371 14.98 14.84 -4.27
C GLN A 371 14.23 16.16 -4.33
N ALA A 372 14.14 16.86 -3.20
CA ALA A 372 13.58 18.21 -3.14
C ALA A 372 14.49 19.17 -3.94
N ALA A 373 13.91 19.99 -4.81
CA ALA A 373 14.67 20.95 -5.59
C ALA A 373 15.43 21.92 -4.66
N GLU A 374 16.66 22.28 -5.03
CA GLU A 374 17.49 23.20 -4.23
C GLU A 374 16.96 24.64 -4.25
N ASN A 375 16.09 24.97 -5.21
CA ASN A 375 15.52 26.29 -5.38
C ASN A 375 14.09 26.35 -4.83
N HIS A 376 13.85 27.24 -3.87
CA HIS A 376 12.56 27.92 -3.76
C HIS A 376 12.76 29.42 -4.03
N PRO A 377 11.84 30.08 -4.75
CA PRO A 377 11.80 31.54 -4.83
C PRO A 377 11.55 32.21 -3.48
#